data_AF-A0A496ZTZ9-F1
#
_entry.id   AF-A0A496ZTZ9-F1
#
_cell.length_a   1.000
_cell.length_b   1.000
_cell.length_c   1.000
_cell.angle_alpha   90.00
_cell.angle_beta   90.00
_cell.angle_gamma   90.00
#
_symmetry.space_group_name_H-M   'P 1'
#
loop_
_entity.id
_entity.type
_entity.pdbx_description
1 polymer ?
#
loop_
_entity_poly.entity_id
_entity_poly.type
_entity_poly.pdbx_seq_one_letter_code
_entity_poly.pdbx_strand_id
1 'polypeptide(L)'
;MEEKMKRSVIVMVLIVGVMASMAAFERDCDGTERGRMQHDKQVKFYEKGMMKRDSDHFGMMLKELDLTDAQQDRISGLMSAHKKEMIQLKADIDTKLVDKRDAMKDHDFNKIKKITSQIFDLKESMELNKIENHEKIWNILTPQQQEKADEMHKEHPQMMQHKKMMEHNK
;
A
#
# COMPACT_ATOMS: atom_id res chain seq x y z
N MET A 1 47.79 -44.01 19.77
CA MET A 1 47.60 -42.54 19.62
C MET A 1 48.19 -41.97 18.32
N GLU A 2 49.06 -42.70 17.60
CA GLU A 2 49.62 -42.25 16.32
C GLU A 2 48.64 -42.23 15.13
N GLU A 3 47.63 -43.11 15.10
CA GLU A 3 46.67 -43.15 13.99
C GLU A 3 45.72 -41.94 13.95
N LYS A 4 45.36 -41.39 15.12
CA LYS A 4 44.50 -40.19 15.22
C LYS A 4 45.23 -38.93 14.72
N MET A 5 46.55 -38.85 14.91
CA MET A 5 47.36 -37.71 14.47
C MET A 5 47.50 -37.67 12.94
N LYS A 6 47.66 -38.82 12.28
CA LYS A 6 47.79 -38.91 10.81
C LYS A 6 46.49 -38.54 10.07
N ARG A 7 45.32 -38.90 10.63
CA ARG A 7 44.01 -38.50 10.09
C ARG A 7 43.72 -37.00 10.28
N SER A 8 44.18 -36.41 11.39
CA SER A 8 44.06 -34.96 11.63
C SER A 8 44.94 -34.11 10.70
N VAL A 9 46.14 -34.57 10.36
CA VAL A 9 47.03 -33.86 9.43
C VAL A 9 46.49 -33.88 8.00
N ILE A 10 45.88 -34.98 7.57
CA ILE A 10 45.26 -35.10 6.23
C ILE A 10 44.07 -34.15 6.07
N VAL A 11 43.24 -33.98 7.12
CA VAL A 11 42.09 -33.06 7.09
C VAL A 11 42.53 -31.59 7.02
N MET A 12 43.66 -31.20 7.65
CA MET A 12 44.17 -29.84 7.54
C MET A 12 44.73 -29.50 6.14
N VAL A 13 45.34 -30.45 5.43
CA VAL A 13 45.85 -30.22 4.06
C VAL A 13 44.71 -30.03 3.05
N LEU A 14 43.56 -30.68 3.25
CA LEU A 14 42.38 -30.48 2.39
C LEU A 14 41.71 -29.11 2.58
N ILE A 15 41.78 -28.51 3.77
CA ILE A 15 41.18 -27.20 4.05
C ILE A 15 42.03 -26.06 3.46
N VAL A 16 43.35 -26.21 3.38
CA VAL A 16 44.24 -25.22 2.75
C VAL A 16 44.19 -25.31 1.21
N GLY A 17 43.86 -26.48 0.65
CA GLY A 17 43.76 -26.69 -0.81
C GLY A 17 42.52 -26.10 -1.50
N VAL A 18 41.51 -25.64 -0.76
CA VAL A 18 40.29 -25.02 -1.33
C VAL A 18 40.42 -23.50 -1.50
N MET A 19 41.45 -22.87 -0.92
CA MET A 19 41.71 -21.42 -1.07
C MET A 19 42.64 -21.06 -2.25
N ALA A 20 42.77 -21.94 -3.24
CA ALA A 20 43.53 -21.70 -4.48
C ALA A 20 42.67 -21.74 -5.76
N SER A 21 41.34 -21.61 -5.62
CA SER A 21 40.39 -21.51 -6.75
C SER A 21 39.53 -20.23 -6.74
N MET A 22 40.03 -19.16 -6.12
CA MET A 22 39.49 -17.79 -6.27
C MET A 22 40.37 -16.93 -7.18
N ALA A 23 40.77 -17.47 -8.33
CA ALA A 23 41.43 -16.71 -9.40
C ALA A 23 40.86 -17.07 -10.79
N ALA A 24 39.54 -17.29 -10.86
CA ALA A 24 38.81 -17.47 -12.13
C ALA A 24 37.38 -16.90 -12.06
N PHE A 25 37.19 -15.81 -11.32
CA PHE A 25 35.98 -14.97 -11.39
C PHE A 25 36.33 -13.53 -11.82
N GLU A 26 37.24 -13.41 -12.78
CA GLU A 26 37.23 -12.27 -13.69
C GLU A 26 36.52 -12.74 -14.96
N ARG A 27 35.19 -12.71 -14.91
CA ARG A 27 34.37 -12.68 -16.10
C ARG A 27 34.06 -11.21 -16.32
N ASP A 28 34.67 -10.65 -17.35
CA ASP A 28 34.37 -9.33 -17.89
C ASP A 28 32.85 -9.10 -17.94
N CYS A 29 32.36 -8.29 -17.01
CA CYS A 29 31.14 -7.53 -17.23
C CYS A 29 31.57 -6.25 -17.95
N ASP A 30 31.74 -6.36 -19.26
CA ASP A 30 31.92 -5.22 -20.15
C ASP A 30 30.74 -4.25 -19.98
N GLY A 31 31.03 -3.15 -19.28
CA GLY A 31 30.10 -2.09 -18.97
C GLY A 31 29.89 -1.20 -20.18
N THR A 32 28.96 -1.58 -21.05
CA THR A 32 28.37 -0.64 -22.02
C THR A 32 27.38 0.29 -21.28
N GLU A 33 27.92 1.22 -20.50
CA GLU A 33 27.19 2.35 -19.94
C GLU A 33 26.87 3.37 -21.04
N ARG A 34 25.87 3.09 -21.89
CA ARG A 34 25.20 4.11 -22.72
C ARG A 34 23.81 3.61 -23.13
N GLY A 35 22.84 3.73 -22.21
CA GLY A 35 21.44 3.42 -22.54
C GLY A 35 20.47 3.29 -21.36
N ARG A 36 20.95 3.31 -20.11
CA ARG A 36 20.10 3.06 -18.92
C ARG A 36 19.85 4.27 -18.01
N MET A 37 20.10 5.48 -18.50
CA MET A 37 19.75 6.72 -17.78
C MET A 37 18.61 7.50 -18.47
N GLN A 38 17.58 6.80 -18.95
CA GLN A 38 16.37 7.48 -19.43
C GLN A 38 15.10 6.64 -19.22
N HIS A 39 15.03 5.86 -18.14
CA HIS A 39 13.77 5.19 -17.78
C HIS A 39 13.51 5.11 -16.27
N ASP A 40 14.36 5.72 -15.44
CA ASP A 40 14.16 5.76 -13.98
C ASP A 40 13.58 7.10 -13.47
N LYS A 41 13.51 8.11 -14.33
CA LYS A 41 12.88 9.41 -14.01
C LYS A 41 11.40 9.49 -14.39
N GLN A 42 10.88 8.63 -15.27
CA GLN A 42 9.45 8.62 -15.59
C GLN A 42 8.61 7.79 -14.61
N VAL A 43 9.13 6.68 -14.07
CA VAL A 43 8.34 5.83 -13.16
C VAL A 43 8.17 6.48 -11.78
N LYS A 44 9.14 7.26 -11.32
CA LYS A 44 9.07 7.99 -10.04
C LYS A 44 8.10 9.19 -10.05
N PHE A 45 7.61 9.61 -11.22
CA PHE A 45 6.64 10.71 -11.34
C PHE A 45 5.18 10.26 -11.30
N TYR A 46 4.88 8.99 -11.61
CA TYR A 46 3.50 8.48 -11.54
C TYR A 46 3.12 7.90 -10.17
N GLU A 47 4.10 7.52 -9.34
CA GLU A 47 3.83 6.93 -8.02
C GLU A 47 3.67 7.98 -6.91
N LYS A 48 4.23 9.19 -7.10
CA LYS A 48 4.26 10.24 -6.06
C LYS A 48 3.16 11.31 -6.20
N GLY A 49 2.42 11.33 -7.32
CA GLY A 49 1.49 12.41 -7.66
C GLY A 49 0.00 12.16 -7.40
N MET A 50 -0.43 10.90 -7.19
CA MET A 50 -1.86 10.53 -7.19
C MET A 50 -2.37 9.94 -5.85
N MET A 51 -1.52 9.73 -4.85
CA MET A 51 -1.87 8.99 -3.62
C MET A 51 -1.97 9.88 -2.36
N LYS A 52 -2.24 11.18 -2.51
CA LYS A 52 -2.41 12.12 -1.38
C LYS A 52 -3.70 12.94 -1.43
N ARG A 53 -4.70 12.54 -2.21
CA ARG A 53 -5.96 13.29 -2.36
C ARG A 53 -7.22 12.60 -1.86
N ASP A 54 -7.16 11.34 -1.45
CA ASP A 54 -8.35 10.65 -0.92
C ASP A 54 -8.46 10.70 0.60
N SER A 55 -7.51 11.37 1.26
CA SER A 55 -7.46 11.39 2.71
C SER A 55 -8.33 12.52 3.25
N ASP A 56 -9.58 12.15 3.54
CA ASP A 56 -10.36 12.69 4.66
C ASP A 56 -11.15 13.98 4.40
N HIS A 57 -11.77 14.09 3.21
CA HIS A 57 -12.79 15.12 2.97
C HIS A 57 -13.90 15.10 4.03
N PHE A 58 -14.26 13.91 4.51
CA PHE A 58 -15.27 13.73 5.55
C PHE A 58 -14.78 14.23 6.92
N GLY A 59 -13.54 13.91 7.33
CA GLY A 59 -12.97 14.42 8.58
C GLY A 59 -12.81 15.94 8.61
N MET A 60 -12.58 16.57 7.46
CA MET A 60 -12.57 18.05 7.35
C MET A 60 -13.98 18.64 7.50
N MET A 61 -14.99 18.01 6.91
CA MET A 61 -16.39 18.43 7.04
C MET A 61 -16.87 18.39 8.49
N LEU A 62 -16.52 17.34 9.25
CA LEU A 62 -16.90 17.22 10.66
C LEU A 62 -16.37 18.35 11.55
N LYS A 63 -15.25 18.99 11.19
CA LYS A 63 -14.70 20.14 11.94
C LYS A 63 -15.51 21.42 11.77
N GLU A 64 -16.26 21.52 10.66
CA GLU A 64 -17.15 22.65 10.36
C GLU A 64 -18.55 22.44 10.97
N LEU A 65 -18.80 21.26 11.54
CA LEU A 65 -20.01 20.99 12.33
C LEU A 65 -19.79 21.43 13.77
N ASP A 66 -20.80 22.08 14.35
CA ASP A 66 -20.83 22.47 15.75
C ASP A 66 -21.09 21.24 16.64
N LEU A 67 -20.12 20.33 16.71
CA LEU A 67 -20.21 19.07 17.46
C LEU A 67 -20.04 19.32 18.96
N THR A 68 -20.90 18.70 19.77
CA THR A 68 -20.73 18.66 21.23
C THR A 68 -19.49 17.84 21.61
N ASP A 69 -18.90 18.12 22.78
CA ASP A 69 -17.74 17.38 23.28
C ASP A 69 -17.97 15.85 23.30
N ALA A 70 -19.18 15.44 23.73
CA ALA A 70 -19.57 14.03 23.73
C ALA A 70 -19.64 13.42 22.32
N GLN A 71 -20.06 14.18 21.31
CA GLN A 71 -20.04 13.72 19.91
C GLN A 71 -18.60 13.65 19.39
N GLN A 72 -17.77 14.66 19.67
CA GLN A 72 -16.37 14.71 19.26
C GLN A 72 -15.59 13.51 19.79
N ASP A 73 -15.75 13.17 21.07
CA ASP A 73 -15.08 12.01 21.69
C ASP A 73 -15.47 10.69 21.02
N ARG A 74 -16.78 10.50 20.76
CA ARG A 74 -17.28 9.29 20.09
C ARG A 74 -16.75 9.18 18.66
N ILE A 75 -16.78 10.28 17.91
CA ILE A 75 -16.30 10.35 16.53
C ILE A 75 -14.79 10.10 16.47
N SER A 76 -14.01 10.72 17.36
CA SER A 76 -12.55 10.54 17.44
C SER A 76 -12.18 9.07 17.70
N GLY A 77 -12.93 8.39 18.57
CA GLY A 77 -12.79 6.96 18.82
C GLY A 77 -13.04 6.12 17.56
N LEU A 78 -14.11 6.40 16.83
CA LEU A 78 -14.44 5.74 15.56
C LEU A 78 -13.38 5.97 14.49
N MET A 79 -12.96 7.23 14.28
CA MET A 79 -11.91 7.57 13.32
C MET A 79 -10.58 6.88 13.64
N SER A 80 -10.22 6.81 14.93
CA SER A 80 -9.00 6.12 15.36
C SER A 80 -9.06 4.62 15.11
N ALA A 81 -10.21 3.97 15.36
CA ALA A 81 -10.40 2.56 15.07
C ALA A 81 -10.36 2.28 13.56
N HIS A 82 -11.12 3.05 12.77
CA HIS A 82 -11.14 2.99 11.30
C HIS A 82 -9.73 3.15 10.72
N LYS A 83 -8.96 4.13 11.20
CA LYS A 83 -7.58 4.34 10.74
C LYS A 83 -6.68 3.14 10.99
N LYS A 84 -6.79 2.49 12.16
CA LYS A 84 -5.99 1.28 12.46
C LYS A 84 -6.35 0.14 11.52
N GLU A 85 -7.63 -0.06 11.26
CA GLU A 85 -8.11 -1.10 10.36
C GLU A 85 -7.68 -0.85 8.90
N MET A 86 -7.75 0.40 8.43
CA MET A 86 -7.26 0.79 7.11
C MET A 86 -5.75 0.57 6.95
N ILE A 87 -4.96 0.83 8.00
CA ILE A 87 -3.52 0.55 7.99
C ILE A 87 -3.27 -0.95 7.81
N GLN A 88 -4.01 -1.78 8.54
CA GLN A 88 -3.85 -3.23 8.46
C GLN A 88 -4.23 -3.77 7.07
N LEU A 89 -5.41 -3.40 6.56
CA LEU A 89 -5.87 -3.83 5.23
C LEU A 89 -4.90 -3.41 4.12
N LYS A 90 -4.34 -2.20 4.22
CA LYS A 90 -3.32 -1.74 3.27
C LYS A 90 -2.05 -2.56 3.34
N ALA A 91 -1.56 -2.87 4.54
CA ALA A 91 -0.39 -3.72 4.73
C ALA A 91 -0.61 -5.14 4.17
N ASP A 92 -1.81 -5.69 4.33
CA ASP A 92 -2.17 -7.00 3.80
C ASP A 92 -2.21 -7.00 2.27
N ILE A 93 -2.75 -5.95 1.66
CA ILE A 93 -2.72 -5.75 0.20
C ILE A 93 -1.27 -5.63 -0.30
N ASP A 94 -0.44 -4.83 0.35
CA ASP A 94 0.96 -4.63 -0.04
C ASP A 94 1.74 -5.96 0.03
N THR A 95 1.50 -6.75 1.07
CA THR A 95 2.06 -8.11 1.21
C THR A 95 1.62 -9.02 0.06
N LYS A 96 0.32 -9.02 -0.27
CA LYS A 96 -0.22 -9.82 -1.40
C LYS A 96 0.33 -9.37 -2.75
N LEU A 97 0.63 -8.08 -2.93
CA LEU A 97 1.27 -7.59 -4.14
C LEU A 97 2.70 -8.10 -4.29
N VAL A 98 3.44 -8.26 -3.20
CA VAL A 98 4.75 -8.93 -3.20
C VAL A 98 4.59 -10.41 -3.57
N ASP A 99 3.69 -11.13 -2.91
CA ASP A 99 3.40 -12.55 -3.21
C ASP A 99 3.04 -12.75 -4.69
N LYS A 100 2.23 -11.85 -5.25
CA LYS A 100 1.83 -11.87 -6.66
C LYS A 100 3.03 -11.63 -7.58
N ARG A 101 3.92 -10.70 -7.23
CA ARG A 101 5.13 -10.42 -8.02
C ARG A 101 6.04 -11.64 -8.07
N ASP A 102 6.19 -12.36 -6.97
CA ASP A 102 7.02 -13.56 -6.95
C ASP A 102 6.36 -14.70 -7.76
N ALA A 103 5.04 -14.90 -7.63
CA ALA A 103 4.31 -15.85 -8.48
C ALA A 103 4.40 -15.51 -9.99
N MET A 104 4.52 -14.22 -10.36
CA MET A 104 4.77 -13.77 -11.73
C MET A 104 6.15 -14.17 -12.24
N LYS A 105 7.19 -14.11 -11.41
CA LYS A 105 8.55 -14.57 -11.77
C LYS A 105 8.59 -16.08 -11.98
N ASP A 106 7.82 -16.80 -11.18
CA ASP A 106 7.73 -18.27 -11.23
C ASP A 106 6.75 -18.75 -12.33
N HIS A 107 6.08 -17.84 -13.04
CA HIS A 107 5.04 -18.14 -14.03
C HIS A 107 3.88 -19.00 -13.49
N ASP A 108 3.60 -18.93 -12.17
CA ASP A 108 2.50 -19.66 -11.54
C ASP A 108 1.17 -18.90 -11.71
N PHE A 109 0.56 -19.06 -12.88
CA PHE A 109 -0.70 -18.38 -13.24
C PHE A 109 -1.88 -18.74 -12.34
N ASN A 110 -1.90 -19.94 -11.75
CA ASN A 110 -2.95 -20.33 -10.83
C ASN A 110 -2.84 -19.55 -9.52
N LYS A 111 -1.63 -19.44 -8.97
CA LYS A 111 -1.35 -18.62 -7.79
C LYS A 111 -1.59 -17.14 -8.04
N ILE A 112 -1.21 -16.61 -9.21
CA ILE A 112 -1.48 -15.21 -9.59
C ILE A 112 -2.98 -14.89 -9.58
N LYS A 113 -3.81 -15.76 -10.17
CA LYS A 113 -5.28 -15.58 -10.19
C LYS A 113 -5.85 -15.60 -8.77
N LYS A 114 -5.43 -16.56 -7.94
CA LYS A 114 -5.87 -16.67 -6.55
C LYS A 114 -5.50 -15.43 -5.74
N ILE A 115 -4.24 -14.99 -5.78
CA ILE A 115 -3.79 -13.79 -5.05
C ILE A 115 -4.52 -12.54 -5.55
N THR A 116 -4.79 -12.46 -6.86
CA THR A 116 -5.56 -11.34 -7.43
C THR A 116 -6.97 -11.27 -6.85
N SER A 117 -7.68 -12.40 -6.72
CA SER A 117 -8.99 -12.43 -6.04
C SER A 117 -8.88 -11.93 -4.60
N GLN A 118 -7.90 -12.44 -3.85
CA GLN A 118 -7.69 -12.05 -2.45
C GLN A 118 -7.42 -10.54 -2.28
N ILE A 119 -6.69 -9.93 -3.23
CA ILE A 119 -6.48 -8.48 -3.23
C ILE A 119 -7.81 -7.74 -3.43
N PHE A 120 -8.69 -8.23 -4.29
CA PHE A 120 -10.00 -7.61 -4.49
C PHE A 120 -10.91 -7.77 -3.29
N ASP A 121 -10.91 -8.93 -2.62
CA ASP A 121 -11.66 -9.15 -1.38
C ASP A 121 -11.20 -8.17 -0.26
N LEU A 122 -9.89 -7.92 -0.16
CA LEU A 122 -9.33 -6.94 0.79
C LEU A 122 -9.74 -5.50 0.43
N LYS A 123 -9.78 -5.16 -0.87
CA LYS A 123 -10.23 -3.84 -1.32
C LYS A 123 -11.72 -3.63 -1.08
N GLU A 124 -12.54 -4.65 -1.31
CA GLU A 124 -13.96 -4.62 -0.95
C GLU A 124 -14.13 -4.38 0.55
N SER A 125 -13.38 -5.11 1.38
CA SER A 125 -13.38 -4.92 2.83
C SER A 125 -13.01 -3.48 3.22
N MET A 126 -12.04 -2.86 2.53
CA MET A 126 -11.70 -1.45 2.76
C MET A 126 -12.87 -0.50 2.45
N GLU A 127 -13.55 -0.69 1.32
CA GLU A 127 -14.67 0.18 0.93
C GLU A 127 -15.88 -0.01 1.86
N LEU A 128 -16.20 -1.26 2.22
CA LEU A 128 -17.27 -1.54 3.18
C LEU A 128 -16.98 -0.90 4.55
N ASN A 129 -15.74 -0.96 5.02
CA ASN A 129 -15.37 -0.34 6.29
C ASN A 129 -15.45 1.20 6.25
N LYS A 130 -15.15 1.84 5.11
CA LYS A 130 -15.38 3.28 4.92
C LYS A 130 -16.87 3.63 5.00
N ILE A 131 -17.72 2.85 4.33
CA ILE A 131 -19.18 3.03 4.35
C ILE A 131 -19.71 2.88 5.77
N GLU A 132 -19.31 1.82 6.47
CA GLU A 132 -19.74 1.55 7.84
C GLU A 132 -19.26 2.65 8.80
N ASN A 133 -18.02 3.14 8.68
CA ASN A 133 -17.53 4.24 9.49
C ASN A 133 -18.29 5.54 9.21
N HIS A 134 -18.58 5.84 7.93
CA HIS A 134 -19.41 6.98 7.55
C HIS A 134 -20.82 6.88 8.16
N GLU A 135 -21.48 5.72 8.03
CA GLU A 135 -22.79 5.45 8.62
C GLU A 135 -22.80 5.65 10.13
N LYS A 136 -21.81 5.08 10.85
CA LYS A 136 -21.69 5.23 12.30
C LYS A 136 -21.54 6.68 12.73
N ILE A 137 -20.74 7.47 12.00
CA ILE A 137 -20.57 8.90 12.29
C ILE A 137 -21.84 9.68 11.96
N TRP A 138 -22.48 9.42 10.81
CA TRP A 138 -23.74 10.05 10.41
C TRP A 138 -24.83 9.89 11.47
N ASN A 139 -24.93 8.70 12.06
CA ASN A 139 -25.89 8.38 13.13
C ASN A 139 -25.58 9.03 14.49
N ILE A 140 -24.41 9.65 14.66
CA ILE A 140 -24.07 10.45 15.85
C ILE A 140 -24.54 11.91 15.70
N LEU A 141 -24.68 12.39 14.47
CA LEU A 141 -25.07 13.76 14.17
C LEU A 141 -26.57 13.99 14.46
N THR A 142 -26.92 15.22 14.84
CA THR A 142 -28.32 15.64 14.91
C THR A 142 -28.88 15.86 13.51
N PRO A 143 -30.21 15.87 13.32
CA PRO A 143 -30.82 16.17 12.02
C PRO A 143 -30.34 17.51 11.43
N GLN A 144 -30.16 18.56 12.25
CA GLN A 144 -29.65 19.85 11.77
C GLN A 144 -28.18 19.76 11.32
N GLN A 145 -27.36 18.99 12.03
CA GLN A 145 -25.96 18.77 11.65
C GLN A 145 -25.85 17.94 10.35
N GLN A 146 -26.75 16.97 10.16
CA GLN A 146 -26.85 16.18 8.92
C GLN A 146 -27.22 17.06 7.72
N GLU A 147 -28.19 17.95 7.87
CA GLU A 147 -28.58 18.90 6.82
C GLU A 147 -27.41 19.82 6.43
N LYS A 148 -26.70 20.39 7.41
CA LYS A 148 -25.50 21.20 7.18
C LYS A 148 -24.39 20.39 6.48
N ALA A 149 -24.22 19.13 6.85
CA ALA A 149 -23.26 18.22 6.21
C ALA A 149 -23.61 17.97 4.73
N ASP A 150 -24.88 17.75 4.42
CA ASP A 150 -25.37 17.55 3.06
C ASP A 150 -25.21 18.81 2.18
N GLU A 151 -25.43 19.99 2.76
CA GLU A 151 -25.19 21.27 2.08
C GLU A 151 -23.72 21.47 1.72
N MET A 152 -22.82 21.28 2.70
CA MET A 152 -21.37 21.36 2.47
C MET A 152 -20.89 20.37 1.41
N HIS A 153 -21.48 19.18 1.34
CA HIS A 153 -21.16 18.19 0.31
C HIS A 153 -21.54 18.67 -1.10
N LYS A 154 -22.72 19.30 -1.25
CA LYS A 154 -23.19 19.85 -2.53
C LYS A 154 -22.37 21.05 -3.00
N GLU A 155 -21.89 21.88 -2.07
CA GLU A 155 -21.12 23.08 -2.37
C GLU A 155 -19.64 22.82 -2.67
N HIS A 156 -19.16 21.59 -2.48
CA HIS A 156 -17.75 21.26 -2.71
C HIS A 156 -17.34 21.55 -4.17
N PRO A 157 -16.26 22.31 -4.43
CA PRO A 157 -15.92 22.84 -5.76
C PRO A 157 -15.82 21.79 -6.87
N GLN A 158 -15.42 20.56 -6.51
CA GLN A 158 -15.32 19.43 -7.44
C GLN A 158 -16.69 18.96 -7.95
N MET A 159 -17.72 18.97 -7.10
CA MET A 159 -19.11 18.62 -7.45
C MET A 159 -19.74 19.73 -8.31
N MET A 160 -19.44 20.98 -7.98
CA MET A 160 -19.90 22.14 -8.76
C MET A 160 -19.30 22.17 -10.18
N GLN A 161 -18.02 21.80 -10.34
CA GLN A 161 -17.40 21.68 -11.67
C GLN A 161 -17.99 20.52 -12.48
N HIS A 162 -18.21 19.36 -11.84
CA HIS A 162 -18.84 18.23 -12.50
C HIS A 162 -20.27 18.56 -12.98
N LYS A 163 -21.09 19.19 -12.12
CA LYS A 163 -22.45 19.62 -12.47
C LYS A 163 -22.47 20.60 -13.65
N LYS A 164 -21.60 21.63 -13.64
CA LYS A 164 -21.49 22.59 -14.75
C LYS A 164 -21.10 21.92 -16.07
N MET A 165 -20.19 20.94 -16.04
CA MET A 165 -19.82 20.18 -17.24
C MET A 165 -20.98 19.34 -17.79
N MET A 166 -21.80 18.74 -16.91
CA MET A 166 -22.97 17.95 -17.31
C MET A 166 -24.11 18.81 -17.86
N GLU A 167 -24.25 20.06 -17.40
CA GLU A 167 -25.26 21.02 -17.89
C GLU A 167 -24.90 21.63 -19.25
N HIS A 168 -23.61 21.76 -19.59
CA HIS A 168 -23.16 22.27 -20.89
C HIS A 168 -23.12 21.22 -22.02
N ASN A 169 -23.41 19.95 -21.71
CA ASN A 169 -23.39 18.84 -22.67
C ASN A 169 -24.80 18.37 -23.07
N LYS A 170 -25.82 19.20 -22.81
CA LYS A 170 -27.22 19.04 -23.26
C LYS A 170 -27.54 20.08 -24.32
#